data_AF-A0A815B4M9-F1
#
_entry.id   AF-A0A815B4M9-F1
#
_cell.length_a   1.000
_cell.length_b   1.000
_cell.length_c   1.000
_cell.angle_alpha   90.00
_cell.angle_beta   90.00
_cell.angle_gamma   90.00
#
_symmetry.space_group_name_H-M   'P 1'
#
loop_
_entity.id
_entity.type
_entity.pdbx_description
1 polymer ?
#
loop_
_entity_poly.entity_id
_entity_poly.type
_entity_poly.pdbx_seq_one_letter_code
_entity_poly.pdbx_strand_id
1 'polypeptide(L)'
;MYLGWIDYAILGVLLSFSAGIGIYQGCIRSKQLSASEFLVADGQMTVLPTAISLLAGARSAVSLLGVPVEFYLYGTMGLYGIFASLMATYITTKVFLPKLRQTGDVSIYSYLERRFSLSVRIMVTCTYILGTILYMGVILYGPSLALSQMTGLNIWLAAGSCGLVCTIYTSIGGIKAVIWTDVVQAVMMYLGLIVSIVFGMYQLFRYLK
;
A
#
# COMPACT_ATOMS: atom_id res chain seq x y z
N MET A 1 -22.25 14.02 -10.86
CA MET A 1 -22.84 13.25 -9.76
C MET A 1 -22.21 13.78 -8.49
N TYR A 2 -22.84 14.77 -7.84
CA TYR A 2 -22.30 15.35 -6.62
C TYR A 2 -22.48 14.32 -5.49
N LEU A 3 -21.38 13.97 -4.83
CA LEU A 3 -21.40 13.07 -3.68
C LEU A 3 -22.30 13.65 -2.59
N GLY A 4 -23.05 12.77 -1.93
CA GLY A 4 -23.88 13.19 -0.81
C GLY A 4 -23.00 13.61 0.37
N TRP A 5 -23.49 14.53 1.20
CA TRP A 5 -23.09 14.77 2.58
C TRP A 5 -22.65 13.52 3.37
N ILE A 6 -23.26 12.35 3.10
CA ILE A 6 -22.89 11.05 3.67
C ILE A 6 -21.52 10.56 3.19
N ASP A 7 -21.18 10.73 1.91
CA ASP A 7 -19.90 10.29 1.36
C ASP A 7 -18.74 11.17 1.85
N TYR A 8 -18.98 12.48 2.02
CA TYR A 8 -18.02 13.38 2.67
C TYR A 8 -17.79 13.02 4.13
N ALA A 9 -18.84 12.63 4.86
CA ALA A 9 -18.71 12.17 6.24
C ALA A 9 -17.89 10.88 6.32
N ILE A 10 -18.12 9.93 5.41
CA ILE A 10 -17.35 8.67 5.35
C ILE A 10 -15.88 8.95 5.04
N LEU A 11 -15.58 9.82 4.08
CA LEU A 11 -14.20 10.15 3.69
C LEU A 11 -13.47 10.93 4.80
N GLY A 12 -14.17 11.87 5.45
CA GLY A 12 -13.67 12.59 6.62
C GLY A 12 -13.37 11.66 7.80
N VAL A 13 -14.25 10.68 8.06
CA VAL A 13 -14.02 9.64 9.06
C VAL A 13 -12.83 8.77 8.68
N LEU A 14 -12.68 8.38 7.41
CA LEU A 14 -11.58 7.52 6.93
C LEU A 14 -10.21 8.21 7.05
N LEU A 15 -10.13 9.48 6.66
CA LEU A 15 -8.94 10.30 6.83
C LEU A 15 -8.63 10.57 8.30
N SER A 16 -9.66 10.86 9.11
CA SER A 16 -9.49 11.10 10.55
C SER A 16 -9.10 9.83 11.31
N PHE A 17 -9.56 8.65 10.87
CA PHE A 17 -9.23 7.37 11.49
C PHE A 17 -7.80 6.93 11.13
N SER A 18 -7.39 7.10 9.88
CA SER A 18 -6.00 6.81 9.46
C SER A 18 -4.99 7.78 10.10
N ALA A 19 -5.29 9.08 10.10
CA ALA A 19 -4.50 10.08 10.80
C ALA A 19 -4.52 9.85 12.32
N GLY A 20 -5.68 9.50 12.88
CA GLY A 20 -5.85 9.19 14.31
C GLY A 20 -5.03 7.99 14.77
N ILE A 21 -4.96 6.92 13.98
CA ILE A 21 -4.12 5.75 14.28
C ILE A 21 -2.62 6.10 14.20
N GLY A 22 -2.21 6.87 13.18
CA GLY A 22 -0.83 7.35 13.03
C GLY A 22 -0.39 8.25 14.19
N ILE A 23 -1.25 9.20 14.58
CA ILE A 23 -1.00 10.13 15.68
C ILE A 23 -1.06 9.42 17.04
N TYR A 24 -2.01 8.50 17.24
CA TYR A 24 -2.14 7.73 18.49
C TYR A 24 -0.91 6.84 18.73
N GLN A 25 -0.43 6.14 17.69
CA GLN A 25 0.81 5.36 17.81
C GLN A 25 2.06 6.22 17.94
N GLY A 26 2.10 7.39 17.28
CA GLY A 26 3.17 8.36 17.41
C GLY A 26 3.27 9.00 18.80
N CYS A 27 2.13 9.40 19.39
CA CYS A 27 2.07 10.03 20.71
C CYS A 27 2.30 9.04 21.85
N ILE A 28 1.78 7.81 21.77
CA ILE A 28 1.93 6.80 22.84
C ILE A 28 3.35 6.25 22.93
N ARG A 29 4.15 6.35 21.86
CA ARG A 29 5.45 5.68 21.77
C ARG A 29 6.63 6.64 21.63
N SER A 30 6.46 7.88 22.10
CA SER A 30 7.53 8.89 22.29
C SER A 30 8.55 8.49 23.37
N LYS A 31 9.22 7.36 23.17
CA LYS A 31 10.43 6.96 23.91
C LYS A 31 11.41 6.38 22.89
N GLN A 32 12.33 7.22 22.44
CA GLN A 32 13.56 6.90 21.69
C GLN A 32 13.47 5.66 20.77
N LEU A 33 12.98 5.86 19.55
CA LEU A 33 13.05 4.85 18.49
C LEU A 33 14.51 4.63 18.07
N SER A 34 15.07 3.47 18.40
CA SER A 34 16.32 3.00 17.80
C SER A 34 16.12 2.79 16.29
N ALA A 35 17.16 2.97 15.48
CA ALA A 35 17.08 2.78 14.01
C ALA A 35 16.54 1.38 13.63
N SER A 36 16.80 0.36 14.45
CA SER A 36 16.24 -0.99 14.30
C SER A 36 14.73 -1.05 14.55
N GLU A 37 14.21 -0.27 15.48
CA GLU A 37 12.77 -0.20 15.75
C GLU A 37 12.03 0.57 14.65
N PHE A 38 12.66 1.62 14.10
CA PHE A 38 12.11 2.39 12.99
C PHE A 38 12.05 1.60 11.68
N LEU A 39 13.11 0.84 11.36
CA LEU A 39 13.25 0.12 10.08
C LEU A 39 12.75 -1.32 10.11
N VAL A 40 12.84 -2.03 11.25
CA VAL A 40 12.60 -3.49 11.34
C VAL A 40 11.51 -3.82 12.35
N ALA A 41 10.92 -2.81 12.97
CA ALA A 41 9.95 -3.01 14.04
C ALA A 41 10.46 -3.91 15.19
N ASP A 42 11.78 -3.96 15.40
CA ASP A 42 12.46 -4.78 16.41
C ASP A 42 12.19 -6.30 16.32
N GLY A 43 11.73 -6.80 15.16
CA GLY A 43 11.45 -8.21 14.94
C GLY A 43 10.26 -8.78 15.74
N GLN A 44 9.57 -7.97 16.55
CA GLN A 44 8.46 -8.40 17.41
C GLN A 44 7.07 -8.30 16.76
N MET A 45 6.98 -8.03 15.46
CA MET A 45 5.68 -7.96 14.79
C MET A 45 5.09 -9.35 14.55
N THR A 46 3.83 -9.50 14.93
CA THR A 46 3.00 -10.67 14.59
C THR A 46 2.96 -10.88 13.07
N VAL A 47 3.13 -12.13 12.64
CA VAL A 47 3.24 -12.52 11.22
C VAL A 47 2.04 -12.10 10.38
N LEU A 48 0.84 -12.12 10.95
CA LEU A 48 -0.42 -11.78 10.27
C LEU A 48 -0.48 -10.32 9.80
N PRO A 49 -0.36 -9.30 10.68
CA PRO A 49 -0.30 -7.90 10.26
C PRO A 49 0.79 -7.60 9.24
N THR A 50 1.98 -8.18 9.39
CA THR A 50 3.09 -7.98 8.45
C THR A 50 2.77 -8.58 7.07
N ALA A 51 2.16 -9.77 7.02
CA ALA A 51 1.75 -10.37 5.76
C ALA A 51 0.65 -9.56 5.06
N ILE A 52 -0.34 -9.07 5.82
CA ILE A 52 -1.42 -8.24 5.29
C ILE A 52 -0.88 -6.91 4.77
N SER A 53 0.00 -6.23 5.51
CA SER A 53 0.64 -5.00 5.02
C SER A 53 1.51 -5.25 3.79
N LEU A 54 2.24 -6.37 3.73
CA LEU A 54 3.03 -6.72 2.54
C LEU A 54 2.13 -6.94 1.31
N LEU A 55 0.98 -7.58 1.50
CA LEU A 55 -0.04 -7.74 0.45
C LEU A 55 -0.71 -6.42 0.08
N ALA A 56 -0.98 -5.55 1.06
CA ALA A 56 -1.59 -4.24 0.86
C ALA A 56 -0.65 -3.31 0.09
N GLY A 57 0.62 -3.22 0.49
CA GLY A 57 1.64 -2.44 -0.19
C GLY A 57 1.95 -2.95 -1.59
N ALA A 58 1.88 -4.27 -1.82
CA ALA A 58 2.03 -4.86 -3.15
C ALA A 58 0.82 -4.61 -4.07
N ARG A 59 -0.35 -4.25 -3.52
CA ARG A 59 -1.62 -4.10 -4.24
C ARG A 59 -2.12 -2.67 -4.09
N SER A 60 -1.64 -1.78 -4.95
CA SER A 60 -2.15 -0.41 -5.02
C SER A 60 -3.61 -0.35 -5.51
N ALA A 61 -4.31 0.75 -5.25
CA ALA A 61 -5.65 1.07 -5.79
C ALA A 61 -5.71 0.91 -7.32
N VAL A 62 -4.58 1.13 -8.00
CA VAL A 62 -4.42 0.92 -9.45
C VAL A 62 -4.67 -0.52 -9.85
N SER A 63 -4.20 -1.52 -9.08
CA SER A 63 -4.46 -2.92 -9.39
C SER A 63 -5.91 -3.31 -9.12
N LEU A 64 -6.54 -2.69 -8.12
CA LEU A 64 -7.93 -3.00 -7.78
C LEU A 64 -8.91 -2.54 -8.87
N LEU A 65 -8.63 -1.40 -9.51
CA LEU A 65 -9.41 -0.88 -10.63
C LEU A 65 -8.95 -1.44 -11.98
N GLY A 66 -7.63 -1.63 -12.14
CA GLY A 66 -7.03 -2.08 -13.40
C GLY A 66 -7.33 -3.54 -13.72
N VAL A 67 -7.25 -4.44 -12.74
CA VAL A 67 -7.46 -5.87 -12.98
C VAL A 67 -8.88 -6.17 -13.48
N PRO A 68 -9.97 -5.66 -12.86
CA PRO A 68 -11.33 -5.86 -13.39
C PRO A 68 -11.52 -5.28 -14.79
N VAL A 69 -10.93 -4.11 -15.09
CA VAL A 69 -10.97 -3.51 -16.44
C VAL A 69 -10.27 -4.40 -17.45
N GLU A 70 -9.13 -4.99 -17.07
CA GLU A 70 -8.39 -5.91 -17.93
C GLU A 70 -9.19 -7.20 -18.19
N PHE A 71 -9.86 -7.74 -17.17
CA PHE A 71 -10.79 -8.87 -17.33
C PHE A 71 -12.00 -8.52 -18.20
N TYR A 72 -12.50 -7.28 -18.10
CA TYR A 72 -13.63 -6.81 -18.91
C TYR A 72 -13.24 -6.65 -20.39
N LEU A 73 -12.06 -6.10 -20.68
CA LEU A 73 -11.61 -5.82 -22.04
C LEU A 73 -11.00 -7.05 -22.74
N TYR A 74 -10.22 -7.86 -22.02
CA TYR A 74 -9.42 -8.95 -22.60
C TYR A 74 -9.85 -10.36 -22.14
N GLY A 75 -10.91 -10.45 -21.33
CA GLY A 75 -11.48 -11.72 -20.87
C GLY A 75 -10.55 -12.48 -19.92
N THR A 76 -10.52 -13.80 -20.04
CA THR A 76 -9.84 -14.71 -19.08
C THR A 76 -8.32 -14.70 -19.19
N MET A 77 -7.72 -14.01 -20.15
CA MET A 77 -6.26 -13.97 -20.33
C MET A 77 -5.53 -13.38 -19.11
N GLY A 78 -6.16 -12.47 -18.38
CA GLY A 78 -5.64 -11.90 -17.13
C GLY A 78 -5.38 -12.94 -16.02
N LEU A 79 -6.02 -14.12 -16.08
CA LEU A 79 -5.76 -15.20 -15.12
C LEU A 79 -4.29 -15.66 -15.16
N TYR A 80 -3.66 -15.65 -16.34
CA TYR A 80 -2.26 -16.05 -16.48
C TYR A 80 -1.34 -15.15 -15.66
N GLY A 81 -1.60 -13.84 -15.65
CA GLY A 81 -0.85 -12.88 -14.83
C GLY A 81 -0.99 -13.15 -13.32
N ILE A 82 -2.20 -13.52 -12.87
CA ILE A 82 -2.44 -13.90 -11.47
C ILE A 82 -1.64 -15.16 -11.12
N PHE A 83 -1.74 -16.22 -11.94
CA PHE A 83 -0.98 -17.46 -11.71
C PHE A 83 0.53 -17.24 -11.71
N ALA A 84 1.05 -16.45 -12.65
CA ALA A 84 2.47 -16.10 -12.71
C ALA A 84 2.93 -15.36 -11.44
N SER A 85 2.13 -14.40 -10.95
CA SER A 85 2.45 -13.66 -9.72
C SER A 85 2.47 -14.57 -8.48
N LEU A 86 1.52 -15.49 -8.34
CA LEU A 86 1.48 -16.46 -7.24
C LEU A 86 2.71 -17.39 -7.26
N MET A 87 3.07 -17.88 -8.44
CA MET A 87 4.26 -18.73 -8.62
C MET A 87 5.55 -17.96 -8.25
N ALA A 88 5.67 -16.71 -8.69
CA ALA A 88 6.82 -15.85 -8.38
C ALA A 88 6.95 -15.60 -6.87
N THR A 89 5.85 -15.30 -6.17
CA THR A 89 5.85 -15.13 -4.71
C THR A 89 6.23 -16.41 -3.98
N TYR A 90 5.75 -17.57 -4.44
CA TYR A 90 6.09 -18.87 -3.86
C TYR A 90 7.58 -19.17 -3.97
N ILE A 91 8.16 -19.01 -5.17
CA ILE A 91 9.59 -19.21 -5.42
C ILE A 91 10.43 -18.25 -4.58
N THR A 92 10.04 -16.97 -4.53
CA THR A 92 10.73 -15.93 -3.75
C THR A 92 10.78 -16.30 -2.27
N THR A 93 9.64 -16.74 -1.72
CA THR A 93 9.52 -17.11 -0.30
C THR A 93 10.32 -18.36 0.05
N LYS A 94 10.38 -19.36 -0.84
CA LYS A 94 11.09 -20.62 -0.56
C LYS A 94 12.59 -20.57 -0.82
N VAL A 95 13.03 -19.82 -1.84
CA VAL A 95 14.43 -19.83 -2.29
C VAL A 95 15.21 -18.64 -1.76
N PHE A 96 14.64 -17.44 -1.83
CA PHE A 96 15.37 -16.20 -1.53
C PHE A 96 15.23 -15.78 -0.06
N LEU A 97 14.03 -15.91 0.52
CA LEU A 97 13.78 -15.54 1.91
C LEU A 97 14.69 -16.26 2.94
N PRO A 98 14.91 -17.60 2.89
CA PRO A 98 15.77 -18.25 3.87
C PRO A 98 17.24 -17.82 3.75
N LYS A 99 17.75 -17.62 2.52
CA LYS A 99 19.12 -17.14 2.29
C LYS A 99 19.32 -15.72 2.82
N LEU A 100 18.33 -14.85 2.60
CA LEU A 100 18.36 -13.47 3.12
C LEU A 100 18.33 -13.45 4.65
N ARG A 101 17.46 -14.25 5.28
CA ARG A 101 17.36 -14.32 6.75
C ARG A 101 18.62 -14.88 7.43
N GLN A 102 19.30 -15.84 6.81
CA GLN A 102 20.54 -16.40 7.36
C GLN A 102 21.69 -15.39 7.45
N THR A 103 21.67 -14.35 6.62
CA THR A 103 22.76 -13.35 6.56
C THR A 103 22.66 -12.32 7.69
N GLY A 104 21.49 -12.19 8.34
CA GLY A 104 21.23 -11.25 9.43
C GLY A 104 21.19 -9.77 9.01
N ASP A 105 21.35 -9.49 7.72
CA ASP A 105 21.33 -8.13 7.19
C ASP A 105 19.90 -7.62 7.09
N VAL A 106 19.67 -6.41 7.62
CA VAL A 106 18.37 -5.72 7.58
C VAL A 106 17.97 -5.32 6.15
N SER A 107 18.96 -5.15 5.27
CA SER A 107 18.76 -4.67 3.89
C SER A 107 19.23 -5.69 2.86
N ILE A 108 18.40 -5.94 1.85
CA ILE A 108 18.73 -6.79 0.69
C ILE A 108 19.96 -6.24 -0.06
N TYR A 109 20.15 -4.92 -0.06
CA TYR A 109 21.28 -4.27 -0.72
C TYR A 109 22.61 -4.56 -0.02
N SER A 110 22.60 -4.77 1.30
CA SER A 110 23.79 -5.19 2.06
C SER A 110 24.21 -6.62 1.72
N TYR A 111 23.24 -7.50 1.47
CA TYR A 111 23.51 -8.85 0.95
C TYR A 111 24.16 -8.79 -0.45
N LEU A 112 23.68 -7.91 -1.33
CA LEU A 112 24.27 -7.71 -2.67
C LEU A 112 25.70 -7.18 -2.62
N GLU A 113 26.02 -6.30 -1.66
CA GLU A 113 27.40 -5.82 -1.46
C GLU A 113 28.35 -6.95 -1.08
N ARG A 114 27.96 -7.79 -0.11
CA ARG A 114 28.78 -8.93 0.32
C ARG A 114 29.02 -9.93 -0.82
N ARG A 115 28.03 -10.10 -1.71
CA ARG A 115 28.10 -11.07 -2.81
C ARG A 115 28.85 -10.57 -4.04
N PHE A 116 28.79 -9.27 -4.33
CA PHE A 116 29.35 -8.65 -5.53
C PHE A 116 30.40 -7.58 -5.19
N SER A 117 29.96 -6.35 -4.86
CA SER A 117 30.82 -5.24 -4.46
C SER A 117 29.98 -4.02 -4.04
N LEU A 118 30.64 -3.03 -3.43
CA LEU A 118 30.03 -1.74 -3.06
C LEU A 118 29.45 -0.99 -4.27
N SER A 119 30.12 -1.03 -5.43
CA SER A 119 29.65 -0.34 -6.65
C SER A 119 28.30 -0.87 -7.12
N VAL A 120 28.08 -2.18 -7.05
CA VAL A 120 26.79 -2.81 -7.40
C VAL A 120 25.71 -2.39 -6.42
N ARG A 121 26.02 -2.33 -5.11
CA ARG A 121 25.07 -1.85 -4.09
C ARG A 121 24.61 -0.43 -4.38
N ILE A 122 25.53 0.48 -4.66
CA ILE A 122 25.20 1.88 -4.94
C ILE A 122 24.35 1.98 -6.20
N MET A 123 24.75 1.31 -7.29
CA MET A 123 24.00 1.35 -8.55
C MET A 123 22.57 0.84 -8.38
N VAL A 124 22.39 -0.33 -7.78
CA VAL A 124 21.06 -0.92 -7.55
C VAL A 124 20.21 -0.05 -6.63
N THR A 125 20.80 0.50 -5.56
CA THR A 125 20.08 1.37 -4.63
C THR A 125 19.64 2.67 -5.31
N CYS A 126 20.51 3.29 -6.12
CA CYS A 126 20.17 4.50 -6.88
C CYS A 126 19.04 4.24 -7.90
N THR A 127 19.15 3.17 -8.68
CA THR A 127 18.10 2.80 -9.64
C THR A 127 16.77 2.52 -8.93
N TYR A 128 16.81 1.84 -7.78
CA TYR A 128 15.61 1.56 -7.00
C TYR A 128 14.97 2.83 -6.43
N ILE A 129 15.76 3.74 -5.84
CA ILE A 129 15.26 5.01 -5.30
C ILE A 129 14.61 5.83 -6.42
N LEU A 130 15.28 5.96 -7.57
CA LEU A 130 14.73 6.69 -8.72
C LEU A 130 13.42 6.08 -9.22
N GLY A 131 13.37 4.74 -9.38
CA GLY A 131 12.15 4.04 -9.77
C GLY A 131 11.02 4.22 -8.76
N THR A 132 11.35 4.19 -7.47
CA THR A 132 10.36 4.35 -6.39
C THR A 132 9.80 5.77 -6.36
N ILE A 133 10.61 6.82 -6.57
CA ILE A 133 10.12 8.20 -6.63
C ILE A 133 9.11 8.38 -7.76
N LEU A 134 9.42 7.88 -8.96
CA LEU A 134 8.51 7.95 -10.11
C LEU A 134 7.22 7.17 -9.84
N TYR A 135 7.34 5.96 -9.28
CA TYR A 135 6.20 5.11 -8.97
C TYR A 135 5.29 5.73 -7.90
N MET A 136 5.86 6.31 -6.84
CA MET A 136 5.11 6.99 -5.78
C MET A 136 4.30 8.18 -6.32
N GLY A 137 4.84 8.92 -7.30
CA GLY A 137 4.09 9.98 -7.98
C GLY A 137 2.82 9.47 -8.68
N VAL A 138 2.93 8.34 -9.39
CA VAL A 138 1.77 7.70 -10.04
C VAL A 138 0.76 7.18 -9.03
N ILE A 139 1.22 6.57 -7.93
CA ILE A 139 0.32 6.10 -6.87
C ILE A 139 -0.42 7.27 -6.24
N LEU A 140 0.27 8.38 -5.94
CA LEU A 140 -0.32 9.55 -5.30
C LEU A 140 -1.39 10.21 -6.18
N TYR A 141 -1.29 10.07 -7.50
CA TYR A 141 -2.30 10.58 -8.43
C TYR A 141 -3.68 9.94 -8.20
N GLY A 142 -3.75 8.64 -7.87
CA GLY A 142 -5.01 7.93 -7.60
C GLY A 142 -5.90 8.59 -6.53
N PRO A 143 -5.44 8.72 -5.27
CA PRO A 143 -6.21 9.39 -4.22
C PRO A 143 -6.39 10.88 -4.49
N SER A 144 -5.46 11.53 -5.18
CA SER A 144 -5.58 12.96 -5.54
C SER A 144 -6.69 13.21 -6.56
N LEU A 145 -6.82 12.33 -7.56
CA LEU A 145 -7.89 12.36 -8.55
C LEU A 145 -9.24 12.13 -7.88
N ALA A 146 -9.33 11.12 -7.01
CA ALA A 146 -10.54 10.87 -6.23
C ALA A 146 -10.90 12.11 -5.39
N LEU A 147 -9.96 12.66 -4.60
CA LEU A 147 -10.19 13.82 -3.77
C LEU A 147 -10.59 15.06 -4.58
N SER A 148 -9.96 15.29 -5.74
CA SER A 148 -10.30 16.38 -6.66
C SER A 148 -11.71 16.24 -7.22
N GLN A 149 -12.12 15.04 -7.61
CA GLN A 149 -13.49 14.76 -8.08
C GLN A 149 -14.54 15.01 -6.98
N MET A 150 -14.21 14.73 -5.73
CA MET A 150 -15.14 14.94 -4.62
C MET A 150 -15.20 16.40 -4.17
N THR A 151 -14.05 17.07 -4.02
CA THR A 151 -14.01 18.43 -3.45
C THR A 151 -14.12 19.54 -4.50
N GLY A 152 -13.97 19.22 -5.78
CA GLY A 152 -13.83 20.21 -6.85
C GLY A 152 -12.50 20.99 -6.80
N LEU A 153 -11.58 20.61 -5.91
CA LEU A 153 -10.26 21.24 -5.79
C LEU A 153 -9.38 20.90 -6.97
N ASN A 154 -8.44 21.80 -7.28
CA ASN A 154 -7.40 21.53 -8.27
C ASN A 154 -6.58 20.30 -7.85
N ILE A 155 -6.35 19.38 -8.80
CA ILE A 155 -5.64 18.11 -8.57
C ILE A 155 -4.24 18.31 -7.98
N TRP A 156 -3.57 19.43 -8.31
CA TRP A 156 -2.26 19.77 -7.76
C TRP A 156 -2.31 20.09 -6.26
N LEU A 157 -3.37 20.78 -5.81
CA LEU A 157 -3.59 21.07 -4.39
C LEU A 157 -4.01 19.81 -3.62
N ALA A 158 -4.84 18.96 -4.24
CA ALA A 158 -5.20 17.66 -3.68
C ALA A 158 -3.97 16.74 -3.51
N ALA A 159 -3.09 16.70 -4.52
CA ALA A 159 -1.85 15.93 -4.45
C ALA A 159 -0.88 16.45 -3.39
N GLY A 160 -0.69 17.78 -3.32
CA GLY A 160 0.17 18.40 -2.30
C GLY A 160 -0.31 18.11 -0.87
N SER A 161 -1.61 18.25 -0.62
CA SER A 161 -2.19 18.00 0.71
C SER A 161 -2.13 16.52 1.12
N CYS A 162 -2.54 15.59 0.24
CA CYS A 162 -2.40 14.15 0.49
C CYS A 162 -0.94 13.74 0.73
N GLY A 163 -0.01 14.22 -0.09
CA GLY A 163 1.42 13.93 0.07
C GLY A 163 1.98 14.44 1.40
N LEU A 164 1.59 15.65 1.81
CA LEU A 164 2.02 16.26 3.06
C LEU A 164 1.49 15.48 4.28
N VAL A 165 0.19 15.15 4.30
CA VAL A 165 -0.40 14.32 5.37
C VAL A 165 0.29 12.95 5.43
N CYS A 166 0.51 12.31 4.28
CA CYS A 166 1.23 11.04 4.19
C CYS A 166 2.64 11.09 4.75
N THR A 167 3.37 12.15 4.43
CA THR A 167 4.74 12.34 4.91
C THR A 167 4.77 12.54 6.43
N ILE A 168 3.85 13.34 6.97
CA ILE A 168 3.78 13.62 8.41
C ILE A 168 3.47 12.36 9.20
N TYR A 169 2.42 11.60 8.87
CA TYR A 169 2.10 10.41 9.66
C TYR A 169 3.18 9.32 9.53
N THR A 170 3.81 9.19 8.35
CA THR A 170 4.85 8.18 8.12
C THR A 170 6.14 8.52 8.87
N SER A 171 6.52 9.81 8.88
CA SER A 171 7.71 10.27 9.59
C SER A 171 7.59 10.13 11.11
N ILE A 172 6.37 10.33 11.65
CA ILE A 172 6.12 10.20 13.09
C ILE A 172 6.01 8.72 13.51
N GLY A 173 5.36 7.88 12.70
CA GLY A 173 4.99 6.53 13.10
C GLY A 173 5.98 5.39 12.79
N GLY A 174 6.88 5.60 11.81
CA GLY A 174 7.82 4.56 11.36
C GLY A 174 7.13 3.31 10.77
N ILE A 175 7.89 2.24 10.49
CA ILE A 175 7.36 1.07 9.77
C ILE A 175 6.23 0.34 10.52
N LYS A 176 6.23 0.41 11.87
CA LYS A 176 5.17 -0.18 12.71
C LYS A 176 3.81 0.48 12.44
N ALA A 177 3.78 1.81 12.39
CA ALA A 177 2.55 2.55 12.12
C ALA A 177 2.07 2.31 10.69
N VAL A 178 3.00 2.31 9.71
CA VAL A 178 2.66 2.02 8.31
C VAL A 178 1.99 0.65 8.18
N ILE A 179 2.52 -0.38 8.84
CA ILE A 179 1.93 -1.72 8.81
C ILE A 179 0.50 -1.73 9.36
N TRP A 180 0.24 -1.02 10.46
CA TRP A 180 -1.11 -0.93 11.03
C TRP A 180 -2.08 -0.13 10.16
N THR A 181 -1.63 0.99 9.58
CA THR A 181 -2.45 1.76 8.64
C THR A 181 -2.76 0.96 7.40
N ASP A 182 -1.81 0.18 6.88
CA ASP A 182 -1.99 -0.72 5.73
C ASP A 182 -3.02 -1.81 6.01
N VAL A 183 -2.98 -2.43 7.20
CA VAL A 183 -3.95 -3.47 7.59
C VAL A 183 -5.37 -2.90 7.59
N VAL A 184 -5.54 -1.73 8.20
CA VAL A 184 -6.84 -1.05 8.27
C VAL A 184 -7.31 -0.64 6.87
N GLN A 185 -6.43 -0.08 6.05
CA GLN A 185 -6.71 0.28 4.67
C GLN A 185 -7.10 -0.94 3.81
N ALA A 186 -6.39 -2.06 3.96
CA ALA A 186 -6.69 -3.30 3.25
C ALA A 186 -8.08 -3.85 3.62
N VAL A 187 -8.39 -3.92 4.92
CA VAL A 187 -9.70 -4.38 5.40
C VAL A 187 -10.82 -3.52 4.83
N MET A 188 -10.68 -2.18 4.88
CA MET A 188 -11.67 -1.27 4.31
C MET A 188 -11.83 -1.46 2.79
N MET A 189 -10.72 -1.65 2.07
CA MET A 189 -10.72 -1.86 0.63
C MET A 189 -11.46 -3.16 0.25
N TYR A 190 -11.20 -4.27 0.94
CA TYR A 190 -11.87 -5.54 0.68
C TYR A 190 -13.37 -5.49 1.04
N LEU A 191 -13.73 -4.87 2.16
CA LEU A 191 -15.14 -4.67 2.53
C LEU A 191 -15.88 -3.83 1.47
N GLY A 192 -15.28 -2.72 1.03
CA GLY A 192 -15.85 -1.88 -0.03
C GLY A 192 -16.06 -2.64 -1.34
N LEU A 193 -15.12 -3.51 -1.70
CA LEU A 193 -15.23 -4.36 -2.89
C LEU A 193 -16.37 -5.39 -2.78
N ILE A 194 -16.51 -6.05 -1.63
CA ILE A 194 -17.61 -7.02 -1.39
C ILE A 194 -18.97 -6.31 -1.47
N VAL A 195 -19.11 -5.15 -0.80
CA VAL A 195 -20.35 -4.36 -0.84
C VAL A 195 -20.69 -3.93 -2.27
N SER A 196 -19.69 -3.49 -3.03
CA SER A 196 -19.88 -3.07 -4.43
C SER A 196 -20.35 -4.22 -5.32
N ILE A 197 -19.80 -5.43 -5.13
CA ILE A 197 -20.23 -6.63 -5.87
C ILE A 197 -21.66 -7.02 -5.50
N VAL A 198 -21.99 -7.05 -4.21
CA VAL A 198 -23.34 -7.41 -3.73
C VAL A 198 -24.39 -6.42 -4.24
N PHE A 199 -24.09 -5.11 -4.18
CA PHE A 199 -24.97 -4.07 -4.71
C PHE A 199 -25.13 -4.17 -6.23
N GLY A 200 -24.03 -4.37 -6.96
CA GLY A 200 -24.05 -4.57 -8.41
C GLY A 200 -24.89 -5.79 -8.81
N MET A 201 -24.75 -6.91 -8.09
CA MET A 201 -25.59 -8.11 -8.30
C MET A 201 -27.07 -7.84 -8.01
N TYR A 202 -27.38 -7.13 -6.93
CA TYR A 202 -28.75 -6.78 -6.57
C TYR A 202 -29.42 -5.90 -7.64
N GLN A 203 -28.68 -4.93 -8.17
CA GLN A 203 -29.17 -4.05 -9.23
C GLN A 203 -29.37 -4.79 -10.57
N LEU A 204 -28.45 -5.69 -10.92
CA LEU A 204 -28.58 -6.56 -12.10
C LEU A 204 -29.84 -7.43 -12.01
N PHE A 205 -30.08 -8.05 -10.85
CA PHE A 205 -31.24 -8.93 -10.62
C PHE A 205 -32.56 -8.16 -10.68
N ARG A 206 -32.57 -6.89 -10.30
CA ARG A 206 -33.75 -6.01 -10.42
C ARG A 206 -34.03 -5.57 -11.86
N TYR A 207 -33.02 -5.49 -12.72
CA TYR A 207 -33.17 -5.16 -14.15
C TYR A 207 -33.64 -6.34 -15.00
N LEU A 208 -33.44 -7.57 -14.52
CA LEU A 208 -33.86 -8.82 -15.17
C LEU A 208 -35.30 -9.26 -14.82
N LYS A 209 -35.97 -8.54 -13.90
CA LYS A 209 -37.38 -8.71 -13.55
C LYS A 209 -38.20 -7.56 -14.12
#